data_AF-A0A378BTU5-F1
#
_entry.id   AF-A0A378BTU5-F1
#
_cell.length_a   1.000
_cell.length_b   1.000
_cell.length_c   1.000
_cell.angle_alpha   90.00
_cell.angle_beta   90.00
_cell.angle_gamma   90.00
#
_symmetry.space_group_name_H-M   'P 1'
#
loop_
_entity.id
_entity.type
_entity.pdbx_description
1 polymer ?
#
loop_
_entity_poly.entity_id
_entity_poly.type
_entity_poly.pdbx_seq_one_letter_code
_entity_poly.pdbx_strand_id
1 'polypeptide(L)'
;MSQSKYRQLDVRAPRGTTLTAKSWLTEAPLRMLMNNLDPDVAENPHELVVYGGIGRAARNWECYDAIVKALKNLESDETLLVQSGKPVGVFKTHENSPRVLIANSNLVPHWATWEHFNELDAKGLAMYGQMTAGSWIYIGSQGIVQGTYETFVEAGRQHYQGSLKGRWVLTAGLGGMGGAQPLAATLAGACSLNIECQQSRIDFRLRTRYVDEQATSLDDALARIKKYTAEGRAISIALCGNAAEIVPELVKRGVRPDMVTDQTSAHDPLHGYLPKGWSWEEYQQKAESDPQGTILAAKRSMADHVQAMLAFHEMGVPTFDYGNNIRQMAQEVGVSNAFDFPGFVPAYIRPLFCRGIGPFRWVALSGDPQDIYKNRRESKRDH
;
A
#
# COMPACT_ATOMS: atom_id res chain seq x y z
N MET A 1 10.04 -2.03 -31.26
CA MET A 1 11.01 -2.06 -30.14
C MET A 1 10.26 -2.56 -28.91
N SER A 2 10.88 -3.42 -28.10
CA SER A 2 10.19 -4.17 -27.05
C SER A 2 9.69 -3.26 -25.92
N GLN A 3 8.37 -3.14 -25.76
CA GLN A 3 7.69 -2.44 -24.67
C GLN A 3 7.68 -3.27 -23.37
N SER A 4 8.75 -4.03 -23.09
CA SER A 4 8.77 -4.95 -21.95
C SER A 4 8.61 -4.20 -20.63
N LYS A 5 7.69 -4.68 -19.80
CA LYS A 5 7.53 -4.27 -18.41
C LYS A 5 8.47 -5.05 -17.48
N TYR A 6 9.01 -6.19 -17.92
CA TYR A 6 9.92 -7.02 -17.13
C TYR A 6 11.39 -6.83 -17.55
N ARG A 7 12.27 -6.70 -16.55
CA ARG A 7 13.73 -6.74 -16.68
C ARG A 7 14.30 -7.26 -15.37
N GLN A 8 15.09 -8.34 -15.44
CA GLN A 8 15.80 -8.89 -14.29
C GLN A 8 17.02 -8.02 -13.97
N LEU A 9 16.77 -6.89 -13.32
CA LEU A 9 17.77 -5.91 -12.91
C LEU A 9 17.38 -5.32 -11.56
N ASP A 10 18.29 -5.40 -10.60
CA ASP A 10 18.14 -4.69 -9.35
C ASP A 10 18.53 -3.23 -9.53
N VAL A 11 17.58 -2.33 -9.28
CA VAL A 11 17.80 -0.89 -9.28
C VAL A 11 17.97 -0.42 -7.84
N ARG A 12 18.98 0.40 -7.57
CA ARG A 12 19.16 1.04 -6.26
C ARG A 12 19.59 2.49 -6.45
N ALA A 13 19.17 3.35 -5.54
CA ALA A 13 19.53 4.75 -5.60
C ALA A 13 21.04 4.95 -5.31
N PRO A 14 21.75 5.80 -6.09
CA PRO A 14 23.10 6.24 -5.78
C PRO A 14 23.19 6.84 -4.37
N ARG A 15 24.33 6.64 -3.71
CA ARG A 15 24.61 7.08 -2.33
C ARG A 15 25.80 8.04 -2.30
N GLY A 16 26.00 8.73 -1.17
CA GLY A 16 27.09 9.69 -0.99
C GLY A 16 26.87 11.02 -1.72
N THR A 17 27.94 11.81 -1.83
CA THR A 17 27.89 13.20 -2.32
C THR A 17 28.21 13.35 -3.81
N THR A 18 28.66 12.30 -4.49
CA THR A 18 28.97 12.33 -5.92
C THR A 18 27.68 12.40 -6.73
N LEU A 19 27.56 13.41 -7.60
CA LEU A 19 26.41 13.60 -8.47
C LEU A 19 26.55 12.80 -9.76
N THR A 20 25.44 12.25 -10.24
CA THR A 20 25.31 11.68 -11.59
C THR A 20 24.59 12.66 -12.53
N ALA A 21 23.65 13.45 -12.01
CA ALA A 21 23.00 14.55 -12.70
C ALA A 21 23.77 15.88 -12.50
N LYS A 22 23.32 16.94 -13.16
CA LYS A 22 24.00 18.26 -13.17
C LYS A 22 23.87 19.05 -11.86
N SER A 23 22.88 18.75 -11.01
CA SER A 23 22.64 19.44 -9.74
C SER A 23 21.94 18.53 -8.74
N TRP A 24 21.93 18.92 -7.45
CA TRP A 24 21.12 18.21 -6.44
C TRP A 24 19.62 18.23 -6.73
N LEU A 25 19.10 19.26 -7.40
CA LEU A 25 17.68 19.36 -7.76
C LEU A 25 17.27 18.36 -8.86
N THR A 26 18.21 17.88 -9.67
CA THR A 26 17.97 16.85 -10.69
C THR A 26 18.47 15.46 -10.25
N GLU A 27 19.46 15.41 -9.36
CA GLU A 27 19.92 14.19 -8.69
C GLU A 27 18.87 13.64 -7.73
N ALA A 28 18.17 14.51 -6.98
CA ALA A 28 17.13 14.09 -6.03
C ALA A 28 16.01 13.26 -6.67
N PRO A 29 15.31 13.72 -7.73
CA PRO A 29 14.29 12.91 -8.39
C PRO A 29 14.88 11.65 -9.04
N LEU A 30 16.14 11.69 -9.52
CA LEU A 30 16.81 10.50 -10.06
C LEU A 30 17.01 9.42 -8.98
N ARG A 31 17.56 9.81 -7.83
CA ARG A 31 17.75 8.90 -6.68
C ARG A 31 16.40 8.41 -6.17
N MET A 32 15.39 9.27 -6.09
CA MET A 32 14.08 8.85 -5.60
C MET A 32 13.34 7.92 -6.56
N LEU A 33 13.46 8.12 -7.88
CA LEU A 33 12.97 7.16 -8.88
C LEU A 33 13.60 5.78 -8.67
N MET A 34 14.92 5.74 -8.48
CA MET A 34 15.65 4.50 -8.24
C MET A 34 15.34 3.88 -6.88
N ASN A 35 15.12 4.69 -5.84
CA ASN A 35 14.71 4.24 -4.51
C ASN A 35 13.34 3.55 -4.55
N ASN A 36 12.41 4.09 -5.36
CA ASN A 36 11.10 3.46 -5.58
C ASN A 36 11.20 2.06 -6.19
N LEU A 37 12.33 1.68 -6.78
CA LEU A 37 12.56 0.35 -7.39
C LEU A 37 13.59 -0.49 -6.63
N ASP A 38 14.02 -0.04 -5.45
CA ASP A 38 14.93 -0.82 -4.61
C ASP A 38 14.25 -2.13 -4.16
N PRO A 39 14.89 -3.31 -4.29
CA PRO A 39 14.34 -4.58 -3.83
C PRO A 39 14.02 -4.65 -2.33
N ASP A 40 14.58 -3.75 -1.52
CA ASP A 40 14.23 -3.62 -0.10
C ASP A 40 13.06 -2.65 0.14
N VAL A 41 12.56 -2.00 -0.92
CA VAL A 41 11.49 -1.00 -0.88
C VAL A 41 10.25 -1.47 -1.64
N ALA A 42 10.39 -1.86 -2.90
CA ALA A 42 9.30 -2.16 -3.83
C ALA A 42 8.76 -3.60 -3.72
N GLU A 43 7.48 -3.80 -4.04
CA GLU A 43 6.85 -5.12 -4.03
C GLU A 43 7.28 -6.03 -5.20
N ASN A 44 7.45 -5.49 -6.40
CA ASN A 44 7.89 -6.23 -7.58
C ASN A 44 8.65 -5.30 -8.55
N PRO A 45 9.90 -4.90 -8.20
CA PRO A 45 10.64 -3.88 -8.93
C PRO A 45 11.07 -4.31 -10.34
N HIS A 46 11.24 -5.61 -10.60
CA HIS A 46 11.60 -6.11 -11.94
C HIS A 46 10.50 -5.87 -12.97
N GLU A 47 9.25 -5.70 -12.51
CA GLU A 47 8.12 -5.23 -13.30
C GLU A 47 7.81 -3.73 -13.14
N LEU A 48 8.71 -2.96 -12.52
CA LEU A 48 8.55 -1.55 -12.16
C LEU A 48 7.46 -1.28 -11.10
N VAL A 49 6.87 -2.33 -10.51
CA VAL A 49 5.77 -2.22 -9.54
C VAL A 49 6.33 -1.91 -8.15
N VAL A 50 5.88 -0.78 -7.61
CA VAL A 50 6.26 -0.28 -6.30
C VAL A 50 5.33 -0.82 -5.21
N TYR A 51 4.02 -0.58 -5.32
CA TYR A 51 3.00 -1.09 -4.38
C TYR A 51 1.57 -0.89 -4.92
N GLY A 52 0.58 -1.49 -4.23
CA GLY A 52 -0.86 -1.20 -4.40
C GLY A 52 -1.43 -1.74 -5.71
N GLY A 53 -1.40 -3.06 -5.89
CA GLY A 53 -1.69 -3.68 -7.19
C GLY A 53 -0.57 -3.40 -8.17
N ILE A 54 -0.89 -2.76 -9.29
CA ILE A 54 0.04 -2.46 -10.39
C ILE A 54 0.64 -1.04 -10.36
N GLY A 55 0.73 -0.41 -9.19
CA GLY A 55 1.30 0.94 -9.04
C GLY A 55 2.78 0.96 -9.41
N ARG A 56 3.13 1.65 -10.50
CA ARG A 56 4.48 1.61 -11.11
C ARG A 56 5.24 2.93 -11.03
N ALA A 57 6.58 2.84 -11.06
CA ALA A 57 7.48 4.00 -11.06
C ALA A 57 7.69 4.64 -12.45
N ALA A 58 7.60 3.83 -13.51
CA ALA A 58 7.67 4.23 -14.91
C ALA A 58 6.80 3.29 -15.76
N ARG A 59 6.41 3.73 -16.96
CA ARG A 59 5.42 3.00 -17.79
C ARG A 59 5.91 1.62 -18.21
N ASN A 60 7.15 1.57 -18.66
CA ASN A 60 7.88 0.38 -19.08
C ASN A 60 9.39 0.70 -18.99
N TRP A 61 10.24 -0.29 -19.23
CA TRP A 61 11.68 -0.12 -19.02
C TRP A 61 12.32 0.87 -20.01
N GLU A 62 11.79 0.99 -21.23
CA GLU A 62 12.23 2.02 -22.18
C GLU A 62 11.96 3.43 -21.63
N CYS A 63 10.77 3.65 -21.06
CA CYS A 63 10.44 4.92 -20.41
C CYS A 63 11.32 5.17 -19.18
N TYR A 64 11.60 4.15 -18.37
CA TYR A 64 12.52 4.27 -17.23
C TYR A 64 13.91 4.74 -17.69
N ASP A 65 14.51 4.08 -18.67
CA ASP A 65 15.83 4.43 -19.19
C ASP A 65 15.85 5.85 -19.77
N ALA A 66 14.78 6.24 -20.47
CA ALA A 66 14.62 7.58 -21.01
C ALA A 66 14.46 8.65 -19.91
N ILE A 67 13.74 8.36 -18.82
CA ILE A 67 13.62 9.28 -17.66
C ILE A 67 14.99 9.45 -17.01
N VAL A 68 15.71 8.36 -16.75
CA VAL A 68 17.05 8.40 -16.17
C VAL A 68 17.99 9.24 -17.05
N LYS A 69 17.96 9.04 -18.37
CA LYS A 69 18.75 9.83 -19.32
C LYS A 69 18.35 11.31 -19.30
N ALA A 70 17.06 11.62 -19.26
CA ALA A 70 16.57 13.00 -19.20
C ALA A 70 17.04 13.70 -17.92
N LEU A 71 16.85 13.08 -16.74
CA LEU A 71 17.24 13.65 -15.45
C LEU A 71 18.75 13.91 -15.34
N LYS A 72 19.59 13.05 -15.92
CA LYS A 72 21.04 13.26 -15.96
C LYS A 72 21.46 14.48 -16.79
N ASN A 73 20.68 14.84 -17.80
CA ASN A 73 21.01 15.91 -18.74
C ASN A 73 20.25 17.23 -18.50
N LEU A 74 19.22 17.21 -17.64
CA LEU A 74 18.34 18.35 -17.38
C LEU A 74 19.09 19.52 -16.73
N GLU A 75 18.97 20.71 -17.29
CA GLU A 75 19.57 21.95 -16.77
C GLU A 75 18.79 22.54 -15.58
N SER A 76 19.40 23.52 -14.88
CA SER A 76 18.79 24.16 -13.71
C SER A 76 17.54 24.98 -14.05
N ASP A 77 17.42 25.47 -15.27
CA ASP A 77 16.29 26.27 -15.77
C ASP A 77 15.37 25.48 -16.71
N GLU A 78 15.43 24.15 -16.69
CA GLU A 78 14.56 23.26 -17.47
C GLU A 78 13.59 22.47 -16.58
N THR A 79 12.48 22.04 -17.18
CA THR A 79 11.47 21.17 -16.56
C THR A 79 11.13 19.99 -17.46
N LEU A 80 11.27 18.78 -16.93
CA LEU A 80 10.84 17.52 -17.55
C LEU A 80 9.33 17.29 -17.33
N LEU A 81 8.60 16.96 -18.41
CA LEU A 81 7.22 16.51 -18.34
C LEU A 81 7.15 14.98 -18.40
N VAL A 82 6.52 14.37 -17.39
CA VAL A 82 6.24 12.92 -17.33
C VAL A 82 4.74 12.70 -17.41
N GLN A 83 4.30 12.04 -18.49
CA GLN A 83 2.90 11.68 -18.71
C GLN A 83 2.74 10.17 -18.50
N SER A 84 1.96 9.76 -17.52
CA SER A 84 1.75 8.34 -17.14
C SER A 84 3.05 7.53 -17.22
N GLY A 85 4.07 7.97 -16.49
CA GLY A 85 5.39 7.32 -16.40
C GLY A 85 6.24 7.33 -17.67
N LYS A 86 5.93 8.16 -18.67
CA LYS A 86 6.71 8.36 -19.90
C LYS A 86 7.26 9.79 -19.96
N PRO A 87 8.56 10.00 -20.25
CA PRO A 87 9.12 11.34 -20.45
C PRO A 87 8.70 11.86 -21.83
N VAL A 88 7.88 12.90 -21.88
CA VAL A 88 7.24 13.38 -23.14
C VAL A 88 7.80 14.69 -23.66
N GLY A 89 8.52 15.46 -22.85
CA GLY A 89 9.14 16.71 -23.30
C GLY A 89 9.94 17.38 -22.20
N VAL A 90 10.87 18.24 -22.61
CA VAL A 90 11.63 19.14 -21.74
C VAL A 90 11.43 20.55 -22.25
N PHE A 91 11.10 21.47 -21.36
CA PHE A 91 10.87 22.87 -21.70
C PHE A 91 11.70 23.78 -20.79
N LYS A 92 12.15 24.90 -21.37
CA LYS A 92 12.79 25.96 -20.60
C LYS A 92 11.77 26.63 -19.69
N THR A 93 12.11 26.76 -18.42
CA THR A 93 11.36 27.44 -17.38
C THR A 93 12.29 28.42 -16.65
N HIS A 94 12.54 28.22 -15.36
CA HIS A 94 13.46 29.02 -14.55
C HIS A 94 13.93 28.22 -13.32
N GLU A 95 14.98 28.66 -12.65
CA GLU A 95 15.62 27.90 -11.54
C GLU A 95 14.68 27.60 -10.37
N ASN A 96 13.74 28.50 -10.06
CA ASN A 96 12.75 28.30 -8.99
C ASN A 96 11.52 27.46 -9.41
N SER A 97 11.43 27.01 -10.66
CA SER A 97 10.35 26.11 -11.10
C SER A 97 10.64 24.66 -10.67
N PRO A 98 9.62 23.79 -10.62
CA PRO A 98 9.85 22.35 -10.47
C PRO A 98 10.71 21.80 -11.60
N ARG A 99 11.67 20.92 -11.28
CA ARG A 99 12.47 20.21 -12.29
C ARG A 99 11.67 19.14 -13.03
N VAL A 100 10.62 18.61 -12.41
CA VAL A 100 9.77 17.57 -13.01
C VAL A 100 8.31 17.87 -12.70
N LEU A 101 7.46 17.82 -13.72
CA LEU A 101 6.01 17.84 -13.60
C LEU A 101 5.44 16.49 -14.06
N ILE A 102 4.58 15.92 -13.24
CA ILE A 102 4.09 14.54 -13.43
C ILE A 102 2.56 14.54 -13.46
N ALA A 103 2.00 13.94 -14.51
CA ALA A 103 0.56 13.68 -14.61
C ALA A 103 0.34 12.21 -14.98
N ASN A 104 -0.05 11.40 -14.01
CA ASN A 104 -0.25 9.95 -14.17
C ASN A 104 -1.72 9.57 -14.06
N SER A 105 -2.15 8.62 -14.90
CA SER A 105 -3.44 7.92 -14.77
C SER A 105 -4.71 8.79 -14.88
N ASN A 106 -4.57 10.03 -15.32
CA ASN A 106 -5.71 10.92 -15.54
C ASN A 106 -6.51 10.45 -16.77
N LEU A 107 -7.81 10.25 -16.57
CA LEU A 107 -8.79 9.93 -17.60
C LEU A 107 -9.95 10.92 -17.49
N VAL A 108 -10.58 11.25 -18.61
CA VAL A 108 -11.80 12.07 -18.61
C VAL A 108 -12.88 11.30 -17.83
N PRO A 109 -13.69 11.96 -16.95
CA PRO A 109 -14.48 11.25 -15.94
C PRO A 109 -15.38 10.11 -16.46
N HIS A 110 -15.99 10.27 -17.62
CA HIS A 110 -16.82 9.22 -18.23
C HIS A 110 -16.04 7.93 -18.53
N TRP A 111 -14.74 8.05 -18.83
CA TRP A 111 -13.83 6.95 -19.15
C TRP A 111 -12.92 6.57 -17.98
N ALA A 112 -13.12 7.13 -16.79
CA ALA A 112 -12.30 6.87 -15.62
C ALA A 112 -12.66 5.53 -14.95
N THR A 113 -12.57 4.44 -15.72
CA THR A 113 -12.84 3.07 -15.28
C THR A 113 -11.64 2.15 -15.51
N TRP A 114 -11.58 1.03 -14.79
CA TRP A 114 -10.51 0.05 -14.95
C TRP A 114 -10.53 -0.61 -16.33
N GLU A 115 -11.71 -0.85 -16.91
CA GLU A 115 -11.85 -1.45 -18.24
C GLU A 115 -11.17 -0.60 -19.30
N HIS A 116 -11.43 0.72 -19.29
CA HIS A 116 -10.79 1.62 -20.24
C HIS A 116 -9.30 1.84 -19.93
N PHE A 117 -8.93 1.91 -18.64
CA PHE A 117 -7.52 1.96 -18.24
C PHE A 117 -6.74 0.75 -18.78
N ASN A 118 -7.27 -0.46 -18.64
CA ASN A 118 -6.64 -1.71 -19.08
C ASN A 118 -6.54 -1.79 -20.61
N GLU A 119 -7.56 -1.31 -21.34
CA GLU A 119 -7.51 -1.15 -22.79
C GLU A 119 -6.34 -0.24 -23.23
N LEU A 120 -6.13 0.87 -22.54
CA LEU A 120 -5.02 1.79 -22.80
C LEU A 120 -3.67 1.20 -22.38
N ASP A 121 -3.59 0.46 -21.27
CA ASP A 121 -2.36 -0.19 -20.83
C ASP A 121 -1.90 -1.28 -21.82
N ALA A 122 -2.84 -2.06 -22.36
CA ALA A 122 -2.57 -3.04 -23.41
C ALA A 122 -2.01 -2.41 -24.70
N LYS A 123 -2.36 -1.14 -24.98
CA LYS A 123 -1.81 -0.35 -26.09
C LYS A 123 -0.50 0.39 -25.75
N GLY A 124 0.03 0.23 -24.53
CA GLY A 124 1.22 0.94 -24.04
C GLY A 124 0.99 2.43 -23.76
N LEU A 125 -0.27 2.84 -23.54
CA LEU A 125 -0.68 4.24 -23.36
C LEU A 125 -0.94 4.62 -21.90
N ALA A 126 -1.01 3.64 -21.00
CA ALA A 126 -1.30 3.87 -19.58
C ALA A 126 -0.19 3.41 -18.65
N MET A 127 -0.22 3.94 -17.43
CA MET A 127 0.52 3.48 -16.26
C MET A 127 -0.30 3.88 -15.05
N TYR A 128 -0.43 2.98 -14.07
CA TYR A 128 -1.07 3.28 -12.81
C TYR A 128 -0.05 3.90 -11.87
N GLY A 129 -0.22 5.17 -11.51
CA GLY A 129 0.74 5.91 -10.70
C GLY A 129 0.60 5.67 -9.20
N GLN A 130 -0.52 5.08 -8.75
CA GLN A 130 -0.94 5.11 -7.35
C GLN A 130 -0.80 6.58 -6.83
N MET A 131 -0.34 6.77 -5.60
CA MET A 131 0.02 8.07 -5.04
C MET A 131 1.52 8.30 -5.19
N THR A 132 2.35 7.52 -4.48
CA THR A 132 3.79 7.76 -4.37
C THR A 132 4.65 6.86 -5.26
N ALA A 133 4.04 5.92 -5.99
CA ALA A 133 4.74 5.02 -6.91
C ALA A 133 5.22 5.80 -8.14
N GLY A 134 4.30 6.41 -8.88
CA GLY A 134 4.59 7.19 -10.09
C GLY A 134 5.09 8.61 -9.84
N SER A 135 5.13 9.05 -8.58
CA SER A 135 5.63 10.38 -8.17
C SER A 135 6.96 10.33 -7.40
N TRP A 136 7.55 9.14 -7.28
CA TRP A 136 8.91 8.93 -6.75
C TRP A 136 9.12 9.46 -5.34
N ILE A 137 8.27 9.05 -4.39
CA ILE A 137 8.45 9.40 -2.97
C ILE A 137 8.00 8.27 -2.02
N TYR A 138 8.10 7.04 -2.50
CA TYR A 138 7.81 5.85 -1.71
C TYR A 138 9.04 5.46 -0.87
N ILE A 139 8.79 5.14 0.40
CA ILE A 139 9.82 4.84 1.41
C ILE A 139 9.54 3.50 2.10
N GLY A 140 8.94 2.57 1.36
CA GLY A 140 8.46 1.31 1.91
C GLY A 140 7.26 1.50 2.83
N SER A 141 6.99 0.48 3.65
CA SER A 141 5.86 0.45 4.59
C SER A 141 5.87 1.59 5.62
N GLN A 142 7.02 2.24 5.84
CA GLN A 142 7.12 3.39 6.76
C GLN A 142 6.26 4.56 6.29
N GLY A 143 6.01 4.70 4.99
CA GLY A 143 5.23 5.80 4.44
C GLY A 143 3.80 5.90 4.97
N ILE A 144 3.24 4.80 5.47
CA ILE A 144 1.85 4.75 5.99
C ILE A 144 1.76 4.35 7.46
N VAL A 145 2.84 3.80 8.05
CA VAL A 145 2.81 3.26 9.43
C VAL A 145 2.31 4.26 10.46
N GLN A 146 2.69 5.54 10.35
CA GLN A 146 2.21 6.57 11.27
C GLN A 146 0.70 6.81 11.09
N GLY A 147 0.19 6.88 9.86
CA GLY A 147 -1.24 7.06 9.61
C GLY A 147 -2.08 5.88 10.14
N THR A 148 -1.56 4.67 10.00
CA THR A 148 -2.17 3.44 10.54
C THR A 148 -2.12 3.38 12.06
N TYR A 149 -0.99 3.79 12.65
CA TYR A 149 -0.85 3.92 14.09
C TYR A 149 -1.86 4.94 14.65
N GLU A 150 -1.92 6.15 14.09
CA GLU A 150 -2.87 7.19 14.55
C GLU A 150 -4.32 6.74 14.40
N THR A 151 -4.63 5.98 13.34
CA THR A 151 -5.96 5.39 13.17
C THR A 151 -6.31 4.45 14.32
N PHE A 152 -5.42 3.48 14.63
CA PHE A 152 -5.68 2.52 15.71
C PHE A 152 -5.70 3.18 17.08
N VAL A 153 -4.81 4.15 17.33
CA VAL A 153 -4.79 4.91 18.59
C VAL A 153 -6.09 5.68 18.76
N GLU A 154 -6.56 6.36 17.73
CA GLU A 154 -7.81 7.13 17.81
C GLU A 154 -9.03 6.22 17.97
N ALA A 155 -9.09 5.10 17.25
CA ALA A 155 -10.11 4.07 17.48
C ALA A 155 -10.03 3.53 18.93
N GLY A 156 -8.83 3.37 19.48
CA GLY A 156 -8.62 2.99 20.88
C GLY A 156 -9.14 4.03 21.87
N ARG A 157 -8.94 5.33 21.59
CA ARG A 157 -9.51 6.43 22.40
C ARG A 157 -11.02 6.41 22.40
N GLN A 158 -11.63 6.26 21.24
CA GLN A 158 -13.08 6.30 21.09
C GLN A 158 -13.79 5.07 21.66
N HIS A 159 -13.21 3.86 21.52
CA HIS A 159 -13.89 2.61 21.85
C HIS A 159 -13.34 1.90 23.10
N TYR A 160 -12.11 2.20 23.51
CA TYR A 160 -11.37 1.43 24.54
C TYR A 160 -10.63 2.32 25.54
N GLN A 161 -11.13 3.53 25.78
CA GLN A 161 -10.57 4.47 26.79
C GLN A 161 -9.07 4.77 26.57
N GLY A 162 -8.61 4.68 25.32
CA GLY A 162 -7.26 5.02 24.89
C GLY A 162 -6.24 3.89 24.95
N SER A 163 -6.54 2.73 25.55
CA SER A 163 -5.59 1.62 25.65
C SER A 163 -6.06 0.40 24.89
N LEU A 164 -5.20 -0.12 24.00
CA LEU A 164 -5.41 -1.38 23.29
C LEU A 164 -4.71 -2.57 23.97
N LYS A 165 -4.21 -2.41 25.19
CA LYS A 165 -3.58 -3.51 25.92
C LYS A 165 -4.58 -4.64 26.14
N GLY A 166 -4.19 -5.87 25.77
CA GLY A 166 -5.05 -7.05 25.87
C GLY A 166 -6.16 -7.08 24.81
N ARG A 167 -6.09 -6.20 23.80
CA ARG A 167 -6.99 -6.15 22.65
C ARG A 167 -6.29 -6.67 21.41
N TRP A 168 -7.06 -7.03 20.39
CA TRP A 168 -6.49 -7.41 19.10
C TRP A 168 -7.29 -6.94 17.89
N VAL A 169 -6.55 -6.65 16.83
CA VAL A 169 -7.08 -6.21 15.52
C VAL A 169 -7.10 -7.40 14.56
N LEU A 170 -8.22 -7.60 13.87
CA LEU A 170 -8.33 -8.50 12.73
C LEU A 170 -8.23 -7.68 11.44
N THR A 171 -7.34 -8.07 10.54
CA THR A 171 -7.22 -7.44 9.22
C THR A 171 -6.66 -8.40 8.17
N ALA A 172 -6.62 -7.96 6.91
CA ALA A 172 -5.99 -8.65 5.80
C ALA A 172 -5.18 -7.72 4.90
N GLY A 173 -4.30 -8.33 4.10
CA GLY A 173 -3.38 -7.68 3.18
C GLY A 173 -2.06 -7.28 3.84
N LEU A 174 -0.99 -7.97 3.48
CA LEU A 174 0.40 -7.69 3.87
C LEU A 174 1.23 -7.26 2.65
N GLY A 175 0.66 -6.43 1.77
CA GLY A 175 1.40 -5.77 0.69
C GLY A 175 2.26 -4.59 1.17
N GLY A 176 2.76 -3.76 0.24
CA GLY A 176 3.67 -2.64 0.57
C GLY A 176 3.13 -1.70 1.65
N MET A 177 1.84 -1.35 1.55
CA MET A 177 1.14 -0.52 2.53
C MET A 177 0.47 -1.35 3.63
N GLY A 178 -0.20 -2.44 3.26
CA GLY A 178 -0.86 -3.40 4.17
C GLY A 178 0.07 -4.00 5.23
N GLY A 179 1.35 -4.18 4.88
CA GLY A 179 2.39 -4.64 5.78
C GLY A 179 2.70 -3.68 6.92
N ALA A 180 2.19 -2.44 6.92
CA ALA A 180 2.34 -1.52 8.05
C ALA A 180 1.34 -1.78 9.19
N GLN A 181 0.22 -2.47 8.91
CA GLN A 181 -0.83 -2.76 9.89
C GLN A 181 -0.35 -3.51 11.14
N PRO A 182 0.47 -4.59 11.02
CA PRO A 182 0.86 -5.37 12.19
C PRO A 182 1.73 -4.54 13.15
N LEU A 183 2.77 -3.86 12.62
CA LEU A 183 3.61 -2.96 13.42
C LEU A 183 2.81 -1.78 14.00
N ALA A 184 1.89 -1.18 13.24
CA ALA A 184 1.05 -0.09 13.74
C ALA A 184 0.16 -0.54 14.90
N ALA A 185 -0.44 -1.73 14.82
CA ALA A 185 -1.23 -2.32 15.90
C ALA A 185 -0.35 -2.59 17.13
N THR A 186 0.84 -3.18 16.94
CA THR A 186 1.80 -3.43 18.01
C THR A 186 2.23 -2.14 18.72
N LEU A 187 2.54 -1.09 17.96
CA LEU A 187 2.90 0.23 18.50
C LEU A 187 1.73 0.89 19.25
N ALA A 188 0.49 0.67 18.81
CA ALA A 188 -0.72 1.12 19.50
C ALA A 188 -1.05 0.27 20.75
N GLY A 189 -0.33 -0.83 20.97
CA GLY A 189 -0.46 -1.70 22.14
C GLY A 189 -1.39 -2.90 21.95
N ALA A 190 -1.83 -3.18 20.73
CA ALA A 190 -2.70 -4.30 20.39
C ALA A 190 -1.91 -5.51 19.87
N CYS A 191 -2.45 -6.72 20.06
CA CYS A 191 -2.11 -7.82 19.17
C CYS A 191 -2.78 -7.64 17.80
N SER A 192 -2.33 -8.37 16.78
CA SER A 192 -3.04 -8.38 15.48
C SER A 192 -2.97 -9.73 14.79
N LEU A 193 -4.06 -10.10 14.11
CA LEU A 193 -4.11 -11.21 13.17
C LEU A 193 -4.26 -10.64 11.77
N ASN A 194 -3.28 -10.94 10.91
CA ASN A 194 -3.12 -10.32 9.60
C ASN A 194 -3.14 -11.42 8.54
N ILE A 195 -4.23 -11.52 7.81
CA ILE A 195 -4.44 -12.56 6.79
C ILE A 195 -3.77 -12.13 5.48
N GLU A 196 -2.96 -13.00 4.89
CA GLU A 196 -2.29 -12.76 3.62
C GLU A 196 -2.26 -14.02 2.78
N CYS A 197 -2.56 -13.90 1.49
CA CYS A 197 -2.67 -15.04 0.59
C CYS A 197 -1.33 -15.48 -0.04
N GLN A 198 -0.30 -14.63 -0.02
CA GLN A 198 1.01 -14.90 -0.60
C GLN A 198 2.10 -15.06 0.47
N GLN A 199 2.73 -16.23 0.53
CA GLN A 199 3.83 -16.50 1.48
C GLN A 199 4.99 -15.50 1.31
N SER A 200 5.36 -15.17 0.08
CA SER A 200 6.45 -14.21 -0.19
C SER A 200 6.18 -12.82 0.38
N ARG A 201 4.91 -12.42 0.52
CA ARG A 201 4.54 -11.16 1.15
C ARG A 201 4.72 -11.24 2.66
N ILE A 202 4.32 -12.34 3.29
CA ILE A 202 4.57 -12.60 4.72
C ILE A 202 6.08 -12.57 5.00
N ASP A 203 6.87 -13.30 4.22
CA ASP A 203 8.33 -13.39 4.37
C ASP A 203 9.00 -12.02 4.29
N PHE A 204 8.54 -11.16 3.37
CA PHE A 204 9.04 -9.79 3.27
C PHE A 204 8.82 -9.03 4.58
N ARG A 205 7.65 -9.17 5.22
CA ARG A 205 7.27 -8.40 6.42
C ARG A 205 7.99 -8.94 7.65
N LEU A 206 8.24 -10.25 7.71
CA LEU A 206 9.11 -10.85 8.72
C LEU A 206 10.54 -10.31 8.58
N ARG A 207 11.10 -10.34 7.35
CA ARG A 207 12.44 -9.82 7.05
C ARG A 207 12.58 -8.35 7.44
N THR A 208 11.58 -7.52 7.13
CA THR A 208 11.60 -6.08 7.45
C THR A 208 11.12 -5.74 8.87
N ARG A 209 10.79 -6.76 9.69
CA ARG A 209 10.33 -6.62 11.08
C ARG A 209 9.06 -5.79 11.24
N TYR A 210 8.16 -5.91 10.27
CA TYR A 210 6.82 -5.30 10.30
C TYR A 210 5.74 -6.25 10.84
N VAL A 211 6.03 -7.56 10.88
CA VAL A 211 5.23 -8.59 11.56
C VAL A 211 6.16 -9.45 12.41
N ASP A 212 5.69 -9.92 13.56
CA ASP A 212 6.53 -10.62 14.54
C ASP A 212 6.64 -12.12 14.24
N GLU A 213 5.51 -12.76 13.95
CA GLU A 213 5.46 -14.22 13.74
C GLU A 213 4.37 -14.62 12.73
N GLN A 214 4.48 -15.86 12.24
CA GLN A 214 3.48 -16.49 11.37
C GLN A 214 2.89 -17.71 12.08
N ALA A 215 1.57 -17.82 12.06
CA ALA A 215 0.85 -18.99 12.54
C ALA A 215 0.76 -20.09 11.48
N THR A 216 0.70 -21.35 11.92
CA THR A 216 0.62 -22.51 11.01
C THR A 216 -0.80 -22.87 10.59
N SER A 217 -1.80 -22.41 11.36
CA SER A 217 -3.22 -22.60 11.09
C SER A 217 -4.05 -21.52 11.78
N LEU A 218 -5.34 -21.45 11.45
CA LEU A 218 -6.28 -20.55 12.12
C LEU A 218 -6.38 -20.86 13.63
N ASP A 219 -6.35 -22.14 14.01
CA ASP A 219 -6.42 -22.54 15.42
C ASP A 219 -5.16 -22.13 16.19
N ASP A 220 -3.98 -22.30 15.58
CA ASP A 220 -2.70 -21.83 16.12
C ASP A 220 -2.72 -20.30 16.30
N ALA A 221 -3.19 -19.57 15.28
CA ALA A 221 -3.31 -18.12 15.33
C ALA A 221 -4.21 -17.66 16.49
N LEU A 222 -5.39 -18.26 16.64
CA LEU A 222 -6.33 -17.92 17.72
C LEU A 222 -5.79 -18.29 19.11
N ALA A 223 -5.09 -19.41 19.23
CA ALA A 223 -4.45 -19.81 20.48
C ALA A 223 -3.38 -18.78 20.91
N ARG A 224 -2.57 -18.29 19.97
CA ARG A 224 -1.55 -17.26 20.20
C ARG A 224 -2.17 -15.91 20.52
N ILE A 225 -3.18 -15.46 19.76
CA ILE A 225 -3.93 -14.23 20.07
C ILE A 225 -4.46 -14.29 21.50
N LYS A 226 -5.13 -15.38 21.89
CA LYS A 226 -5.66 -15.55 23.24
C LYS A 226 -4.56 -15.49 24.30
N LYS A 227 -3.43 -16.16 24.06
CA LYS A 227 -2.28 -16.15 24.97
C LYS A 227 -1.71 -14.73 25.15
N TYR A 228 -1.37 -14.05 24.06
CA TYR A 228 -0.69 -12.76 24.13
C TYR A 228 -1.59 -11.64 24.64
N THR A 229 -2.88 -11.66 24.30
CA THR A 229 -3.86 -10.72 24.86
C THR A 229 -4.04 -10.92 26.36
N ALA A 230 -4.10 -12.16 26.85
CA ALA A 230 -4.17 -12.45 28.29
C ALA A 230 -2.89 -12.03 29.04
N GLU A 231 -1.72 -12.16 28.41
CA GLU A 231 -0.43 -11.66 28.93
C GLU A 231 -0.31 -10.12 28.85
N GLY A 232 -1.25 -9.43 28.20
CA GLY A 232 -1.20 -7.99 27.99
C GLY A 232 -0.05 -7.55 27.07
N ARG A 233 0.41 -8.44 26.20
CA ARG A 233 1.44 -8.18 25.18
C ARG A 233 0.80 -7.67 23.90
N ALA A 234 1.62 -7.02 23.07
CA ALA A 234 1.26 -6.57 21.74
C ALA A 234 2.14 -7.34 20.74
N ILE A 235 1.57 -8.38 20.13
CA ILE A 235 2.27 -9.25 19.18
C ILE A 235 1.43 -9.38 17.91
N SER A 236 2.10 -9.25 16.78
CA SER A 236 1.50 -9.33 15.46
C SER A 236 1.72 -10.70 14.80
N ILE A 237 0.63 -11.28 14.29
CA ILE A 237 0.60 -12.64 13.76
C ILE A 237 0.13 -12.58 12.31
N ALA A 238 0.94 -13.09 11.39
CA ALA A 238 0.53 -13.37 10.02
C ALA A 238 -0.14 -14.74 9.93
N LEU A 239 -1.17 -14.86 9.09
CA LEU A 239 -1.78 -16.13 8.74
C LEU A 239 -1.87 -16.24 7.22
N CYS A 240 -1.26 -17.28 6.67
CA CYS A 240 -1.32 -17.55 5.25
C CYS A 240 -2.70 -18.12 4.88
N GLY A 241 -3.46 -17.42 4.05
CA GLY A 241 -4.78 -17.84 3.59
C GLY A 241 -5.60 -16.71 2.96
N ASN A 242 -6.84 -17.02 2.55
CA ASN A 242 -7.71 -16.06 1.90
C ASN A 242 -8.65 -15.38 2.92
N ALA A 243 -8.70 -14.04 2.91
CA ALA A 243 -9.56 -13.28 3.80
C ALA A 243 -11.07 -13.55 3.58
N ALA A 244 -11.49 -13.77 2.33
CA ALA A 244 -12.87 -14.15 1.99
C ALA A 244 -13.26 -15.57 2.47
N GLU A 245 -12.30 -16.35 2.98
CA GLU A 245 -12.55 -17.64 3.63
C GLU A 245 -12.46 -17.52 5.14
N ILE A 246 -11.37 -16.91 5.63
CA ILE A 246 -11.04 -16.87 7.05
C ILE A 246 -11.93 -15.90 7.82
N VAL A 247 -12.24 -14.72 7.28
CA VAL A 247 -13.05 -13.73 8.00
C VAL A 247 -14.49 -14.23 8.21
N PRO A 248 -15.18 -14.80 7.19
CA PRO A 248 -16.46 -15.49 7.43
C PRO A 248 -16.37 -16.68 8.39
N GLU A 249 -15.27 -17.44 8.36
CA GLU A 249 -15.07 -18.56 9.29
C GLU A 249 -14.94 -18.09 10.75
N LEU A 250 -14.25 -16.97 10.99
CA LEU A 250 -14.16 -16.37 12.32
C LEU A 250 -15.53 -15.95 12.87
N VAL A 251 -16.38 -15.37 12.02
CA VAL A 251 -17.77 -15.04 12.37
C VAL A 251 -18.54 -16.30 12.76
N LYS A 252 -18.47 -17.37 11.95
CA LYS A 252 -19.16 -18.65 12.22
C LYS A 252 -18.74 -19.28 13.55
N ARG A 253 -17.46 -19.14 13.91
CA ARG A 253 -16.90 -19.64 15.19
C ARG A 253 -17.26 -18.77 16.39
N GLY A 254 -17.93 -17.64 16.19
CA GLY A 254 -18.24 -16.68 17.26
C GLY A 254 -16.99 -16.01 17.85
N VAL A 255 -15.87 -15.99 17.11
CA VAL A 255 -14.67 -15.27 17.53
C VAL A 255 -14.98 -13.77 17.49
N ARG A 256 -14.55 -13.01 18.50
CA ARG A 256 -14.83 -11.57 18.57
C ARG A 256 -13.52 -10.77 18.65
N PRO A 257 -13.02 -10.22 17.53
CA PRO A 257 -11.95 -9.24 17.56
C PRO A 257 -12.38 -7.94 18.26
N ASP A 258 -11.41 -7.12 18.65
CA ASP A 258 -11.67 -5.80 19.22
C ASP A 258 -11.67 -4.71 18.13
N MET A 259 -11.08 -4.94 16.96
CA MET A 259 -11.27 -4.11 15.77
C MET A 259 -11.21 -4.95 14.51
N VAL A 260 -11.95 -4.55 13.48
CA VAL A 260 -11.92 -5.17 12.15
C VAL A 260 -11.68 -4.12 11.09
N THR A 261 -10.75 -4.40 10.19
CA THR A 261 -10.48 -3.57 9.02
C THR A 261 -9.93 -4.44 7.89
N ASP A 262 -9.70 -3.86 6.72
CA ASP A 262 -9.09 -4.54 5.58
C ASP A 262 -8.14 -3.61 4.80
N GLN A 263 -7.04 -4.16 4.29
CA GLN A 263 -6.11 -3.45 3.41
C GLN A 263 -5.59 -4.35 2.28
N THR A 264 -6.38 -5.33 1.84
CA THR A 264 -6.17 -5.98 0.54
C THR A 264 -6.22 -4.93 -0.58
N SER A 265 -5.70 -5.24 -1.77
CA SER A 265 -5.74 -4.31 -2.92
C SER A 265 -7.09 -4.38 -3.64
N ALA A 266 -8.19 -4.27 -2.90
CA ALA A 266 -9.56 -4.35 -3.42
C ALA A 266 -9.90 -3.24 -4.44
N HIS A 267 -9.09 -2.17 -4.49
CA HIS A 267 -9.27 -1.09 -5.45
C HIS A 267 -9.01 -1.53 -6.90
N ASP A 268 -8.32 -2.66 -7.10
CA ASP A 268 -8.02 -3.26 -8.39
C ASP A 268 -8.49 -4.74 -8.38
N PRO A 269 -9.74 -5.03 -8.75
CA PRO A 269 -10.27 -6.39 -8.73
C PRO A 269 -9.54 -7.35 -9.68
N LEU A 270 -8.85 -6.85 -10.70
CA LEU A 270 -8.15 -7.71 -11.67
C LEU A 270 -6.79 -8.15 -11.16
N HIS A 271 -6.07 -7.30 -10.42
CA HIS A 271 -4.68 -7.58 -9.99
C HIS A 271 -4.43 -7.55 -8.47
N GLY A 272 -5.43 -7.22 -7.66
CA GLY A 272 -5.24 -6.90 -6.24
C GLY A 272 -5.99 -7.76 -5.22
N TYR A 273 -6.90 -8.65 -5.63
CA TYR A 273 -7.72 -9.42 -4.71
C TYR A 273 -7.91 -10.87 -5.19
N LEU A 274 -7.37 -11.81 -4.43
CA LEU A 274 -7.44 -13.25 -4.74
C LEU A 274 -8.87 -13.77 -4.55
N PRO A 275 -9.54 -14.29 -5.59
CA PRO A 275 -10.83 -14.94 -5.43
C PRO A 275 -10.76 -16.14 -4.49
N LYS A 276 -11.82 -16.36 -3.71
CA LYS A 276 -11.95 -17.51 -2.81
C LYS A 276 -11.81 -18.83 -3.56
N GLY A 277 -11.07 -19.78 -2.97
CA GLY A 277 -10.81 -21.10 -3.55
C GLY A 277 -9.78 -21.15 -4.69
N TRP A 278 -9.16 -20.02 -5.07
CA TRP A 278 -8.14 -19.99 -6.12
C TRP A 278 -6.73 -19.98 -5.52
N SER A 279 -5.76 -20.53 -6.24
CA SER A 279 -4.33 -20.29 -5.95
C SER A 279 -3.86 -18.97 -6.58
N TRP A 280 -2.72 -18.46 -6.13
CA TRP A 280 -2.15 -17.24 -6.71
C TRP A 280 -1.74 -17.43 -8.18
N GLU A 281 -1.20 -18.59 -8.52
CA GLU A 281 -0.81 -18.96 -9.88
C GLU A 281 -2.02 -19.06 -10.81
N GLU A 282 -3.10 -19.71 -10.35
CA GLU A 282 -4.36 -19.78 -11.07
C GLU A 282 -4.93 -18.38 -11.30
N TYR A 283 -4.90 -17.52 -10.28
CA TYR A 283 -5.34 -16.14 -10.38
C TYR A 283 -4.58 -15.35 -11.44
N GLN A 284 -3.26 -15.45 -11.49
CA GLN A 284 -2.45 -14.79 -12.51
C GLN A 284 -2.78 -15.27 -13.92
N GLN A 285 -2.94 -16.58 -14.13
CA GLN A 285 -3.29 -17.15 -15.43
C GLN A 285 -4.71 -16.74 -15.89
N LYS A 286 -5.66 -16.71 -14.97
CA LYS A 286 -7.05 -16.31 -15.27
C LYS A 286 -7.18 -14.80 -15.49
N ALA A 287 -6.38 -13.99 -14.82
CA ALA A 287 -6.34 -12.54 -15.08
C ALA A 287 -5.94 -12.23 -16.53
N GLU A 288 -5.14 -13.10 -17.18
CA GLU A 288 -4.78 -12.97 -18.60
C GLU A 288 -5.82 -13.60 -19.55
N SER A 289 -6.29 -14.82 -19.24
CA SER A 289 -7.15 -15.59 -20.14
C SER A 289 -8.64 -15.25 -20.05
N ASP A 290 -9.12 -14.83 -18.88
CA ASP A 290 -10.49 -14.36 -18.63
C ASP A 290 -10.50 -13.20 -17.60
N PRO A 291 -10.11 -11.98 -18.03
CA PRO A 291 -10.06 -10.83 -17.13
C PRO A 291 -11.42 -10.49 -16.52
N GLN A 292 -12.51 -10.63 -17.30
CA GLN A 292 -13.86 -10.28 -16.84
C GLN A 292 -14.38 -11.28 -15.81
N GLY A 293 -14.19 -12.58 -16.05
CA GLY A 293 -14.52 -13.62 -15.07
C GLY A 293 -13.70 -13.47 -13.79
N THR A 294 -12.43 -13.10 -13.90
CA THR A 294 -11.54 -12.83 -12.76
C THR A 294 -12.04 -11.66 -11.91
N ILE A 295 -12.39 -10.53 -12.54
CA ILE A 295 -12.96 -9.36 -11.86
C ILE A 295 -14.25 -9.72 -11.12
N LEU A 296 -15.15 -10.46 -11.77
CA LEU A 296 -16.41 -10.87 -11.16
C LEU A 296 -16.19 -11.83 -9.98
N ALA A 297 -15.26 -12.78 -10.10
CA ALA A 297 -14.91 -13.70 -9.02
C ALA A 297 -14.28 -12.97 -7.82
N ALA A 298 -13.42 -11.98 -8.08
CA ALA A 298 -12.82 -11.14 -7.05
C ALA A 298 -13.89 -10.31 -6.32
N LYS A 299 -14.76 -9.59 -7.05
CA LYS A 299 -15.84 -8.79 -6.45
C LYS A 299 -16.82 -9.63 -5.62
N ARG A 300 -17.18 -10.83 -6.07
CA ARG A 300 -18.01 -11.78 -5.28
C ARG A 300 -17.31 -12.19 -3.98
N SER A 301 -16.00 -12.43 -4.03
CA SER A 301 -15.20 -12.76 -2.84
C SER A 301 -15.06 -11.56 -1.88
N MET A 302 -14.98 -10.34 -2.41
CA MET A 302 -15.03 -9.11 -1.60
C MET A 302 -16.40 -8.94 -0.94
N ALA A 303 -17.49 -9.30 -1.61
CA ALA A 303 -18.82 -9.27 -1.03
C ALA A 303 -18.95 -10.22 0.17
N ASP A 304 -18.49 -11.47 0.06
CA ASP A 304 -18.44 -12.42 1.17
C ASP A 304 -17.61 -11.87 2.35
N HIS A 305 -16.47 -11.26 2.05
CA HIS A 305 -15.59 -10.64 3.05
C HIS A 305 -16.28 -9.45 3.75
N VAL A 306 -16.90 -8.54 2.99
CA VAL A 306 -17.61 -7.37 3.54
C VAL A 306 -18.84 -7.79 4.35
N GLN A 307 -19.57 -8.84 3.93
CA GLN A 307 -20.66 -9.39 4.74
C GLN A 307 -20.16 -9.89 6.10
N ALA A 308 -18.98 -10.50 6.17
CA ALA A 308 -18.39 -10.90 7.44
C ALA A 308 -17.94 -9.68 8.28
N MET A 309 -17.40 -8.62 7.65
CA MET A 309 -17.10 -7.36 8.34
C MET A 309 -18.37 -6.69 8.90
N LEU A 310 -19.48 -6.74 8.15
CA LEU A 310 -20.80 -6.27 8.61
C LEU A 310 -21.31 -7.10 9.79
N ALA A 311 -21.16 -8.43 9.75
CA ALA A 311 -21.53 -9.27 10.88
C ALA A 311 -20.75 -8.90 12.16
N PHE A 312 -19.45 -8.61 12.05
CA PHE A 312 -18.69 -8.07 13.19
C PHE A 312 -19.17 -6.70 13.65
N HIS A 313 -19.53 -5.83 12.70
CA HIS A 313 -20.09 -4.53 13.01
C HIS A 313 -21.41 -4.64 13.81
N GLU A 314 -22.30 -5.54 13.40
CA GLU A 314 -23.56 -5.85 14.10
C GLU A 314 -23.32 -6.42 15.51
N MET A 315 -22.21 -7.14 15.73
CA MET A 315 -21.76 -7.59 17.05
C MET A 315 -21.14 -6.47 17.92
N GLY A 316 -21.21 -5.21 17.46
CA GLY A 316 -20.66 -4.04 18.14
C GLY A 316 -19.13 -4.00 18.14
N VAL A 317 -18.47 -4.67 17.19
CA VAL A 317 -17.03 -4.52 16.98
C VAL A 317 -16.78 -3.24 16.17
N PRO A 318 -15.85 -2.36 16.58
CA PRO A 318 -15.38 -1.27 15.76
C PRO A 318 -14.83 -1.80 14.42
N THR A 319 -15.63 -1.61 13.36
CA THR A 319 -15.33 -2.02 12.00
C THR A 319 -15.17 -0.78 11.15
N PHE A 320 -14.14 -0.73 10.31
CA PHE A 320 -13.92 0.40 9.41
C PHE A 320 -13.22 -0.03 8.12
N ASP A 321 -13.43 0.77 7.08
CA ASP A 321 -12.74 0.66 5.81
C ASP A 321 -11.46 1.49 5.82
N TYR A 322 -10.36 0.89 5.34
CA TYR A 322 -9.04 1.50 5.34
C TYR A 322 -8.61 2.00 3.95
N GLY A 323 -9.57 2.51 3.17
CA GLY A 323 -9.28 3.27 1.96
C GLY A 323 -8.87 2.44 0.75
N ASN A 324 -9.29 1.17 0.68
CA ASN A 324 -9.05 0.29 -0.47
C ASN A 324 -10.29 0.07 -1.35
N ASN A 325 -11.41 0.77 -1.05
CA ASN A 325 -12.65 0.72 -1.82
C ASN A 325 -13.42 -0.62 -1.76
N ILE A 326 -13.11 -1.51 -0.81
CA ILE A 326 -13.75 -2.84 -0.72
C ILE A 326 -15.28 -2.76 -0.56
N ARG A 327 -15.78 -1.76 0.18
CA ARG A 327 -17.23 -1.54 0.36
C ARG A 327 -17.95 -1.25 -0.96
N GLN A 328 -17.35 -0.43 -1.82
CA GLN A 328 -17.90 -0.12 -3.13
C GLN A 328 -17.94 -1.37 -4.02
N MET A 329 -16.87 -2.16 -4.02
CA MET A 329 -16.81 -3.40 -4.80
C MET A 329 -17.87 -4.41 -4.36
N ALA A 330 -18.13 -4.52 -3.05
CA ALA A 330 -19.19 -5.35 -2.50
C ALA A 330 -20.60 -4.83 -2.84
N GLN A 331 -20.81 -3.50 -2.78
CA GLN A 331 -22.10 -2.88 -3.13
C GLN A 331 -22.47 -3.14 -4.59
N GLU A 332 -21.51 -3.04 -5.51
CA GLU A 332 -21.71 -3.27 -6.95
C GLU A 332 -22.20 -4.69 -7.28
N VAL A 333 -21.97 -5.66 -6.39
CA VAL A 333 -22.41 -7.06 -6.56
C VAL A 333 -23.50 -7.47 -5.56
N GLY A 334 -24.19 -6.49 -4.93
CA GLY A 334 -25.45 -6.71 -4.23
C GLY A 334 -25.42 -6.61 -2.71
N VAL A 335 -24.31 -6.23 -2.09
CA VAL A 335 -24.28 -5.93 -0.63
C VAL A 335 -24.80 -4.51 -0.41
N SER A 336 -26.12 -4.36 -0.35
CA SER A 336 -26.80 -3.05 -0.30
C SER A 336 -26.37 -2.18 0.89
N ASN A 337 -26.02 -2.83 2.01
CA ASN A 337 -25.62 -2.18 3.25
C ASN A 337 -24.09 -2.20 3.49
N ALA A 338 -23.29 -2.35 2.43
CA ALA A 338 -21.82 -2.36 2.50
C ALA A 338 -21.20 -1.10 3.15
N PHE A 339 -21.95 0.01 3.19
CA PHE A 339 -21.50 1.29 3.75
C PHE A 339 -21.93 1.53 5.20
N ASP A 340 -22.54 0.54 5.88
CA ASP A 340 -22.97 0.67 7.28
C ASP A 340 -21.78 0.91 8.24
N PHE A 341 -20.58 0.43 7.90
CA PHE A 341 -19.35 0.80 8.61
C PHE A 341 -18.58 1.93 7.91
N PRO A 342 -18.00 2.87 8.66
CA PRO A 342 -17.40 4.09 8.12
C PRO A 342 -16.03 3.85 7.49
N GLY A 343 -15.56 4.84 6.72
CA GLY A 343 -14.14 4.92 6.35
C GLY A 343 -13.31 5.50 7.50
N PHE A 344 -12.04 5.13 7.57
CA PHE A 344 -11.14 5.57 8.65
C PHE A 344 -10.95 7.10 8.70
N VAL A 345 -11.01 7.80 7.55
CA VAL A 345 -10.87 9.26 7.51
C VAL A 345 -11.99 9.97 8.25
N PRO A 346 -13.28 9.80 7.88
CA PRO A 346 -14.37 10.42 8.62
C PRO A 346 -14.46 9.95 10.07
N ALA A 347 -14.09 8.69 10.37
CA ALA A 347 -14.17 8.13 11.72
C ALA A 347 -13.08 8.66 12.66
N TYR A 348 -11.83 8.77 12.18
CA TYR A 348 -10.66 8.92 13.06
C TYR A 348 -9.70 10.03 12.61
N ILE A 349 -9.39 10.16 11.32
CA ILE A 349 -8.25 10.98 10.87
C ILE A 349 -8.62 12.43 10.53
N ARG A 350 -9.89 12.72 10.16
CA ARG A 350 -10.31 14.06 9.72
C ARG A 350 -9.92 15.20 10.70
N PRO A 351 -10.03 15.06 12.03
CA PRO A 351 -9.58 16.10 12.97
C PRO A 351 -8.09 16.45 12.87
N LEU A 352 -7.23 15.51 12.46
CA LEU A 352 -5.81 15.78 12.18
C LEU A 352 -5.66 16.63 10.91
N PHE A 353 -6.39 16.27 9.84
CA PHE A 353 -6.39 17.01 8.59
C PHE A 353 -6.88 18.45 8.74
N CYS A 354 -7.87 18.70 9.59
CA CYS A 354 -8.34 20.07 9.89
C CYS A 354 -7.26 20.99 10.47
N ARG A 355 -6.14 20.43 10.97
CA ARG A 355 -5.00 21.17 11.50
C ARG A 355 -3.78 21.14 10.57
N GLY A 356 -3.93 20.66 9.33
CA GLY A 356 -2.83 20.51 8.37
C GLY A 356 -1.86 19.37 8.72
N ILE A 357 -2.21 18.50 9.67
CA ILE A 357 -1.38 17.35 10.04
C ILE A 357 -1.63 16.24 9.03
N GLY A 358 -0.56 15.74 8.41
CA GLY A 358 -0.62 14.67 7.43
C GLY A 358 0.67 13.85 7.41
N PRO A 359 0.83 12.91 6.46
CA PRO A 359 1.97 11.99 6.40
C PRO A 359 3.23 12.67 5.84
N PHE A 360 3.72 13.70 6.54
CA PHE A 360 4.96 14.39 6.24
C PHE A 360 6.14 13.42 6.33
N ARG A 361 7.09 13.55 5.39
CA ARG A 361 8.26 12.68 5.31
C ARG A 361 9.44 13.42 4.67
N TRP A 362 10.63 12.93 4.95
CA TRP A 362 11.87 13.34 4.30
C TRP A 362 12.75 12.12 4.04
N VAL A 363 13.74 12.26 3.15
CA VAL A 363 14.67 11.18 2.78
C VAL A 363 16.09 11.72 2.79
N ALA A 364 17.02 10.99 3.41
CA ALA A 364 18.44 11.31 3.35
C ALA A 364 19.04 10.77 2.05
N LEU A 365 19.28 11.65 1.08
CA LEU A 365 19.87 11.26 -0.22
C LEU A 365 21.30 10.73 -0.09
N SER A 366 21.99 11.04 1.01
CA SER A 366 23.30 10.47 1.35
C SER A 366 23.27 8.93 1.45
N GLY A 367 22.14 8.37 1.89
CA GLY A 367 22.03 6.95 2.27
C GLY A 367 22.55 6.65 3.67
N ASP A 368 23.06 7.64 4.41
CA ASP A 368 23.57 7.45 5.77
C ASP A 368 22.42 7.54 6.78
N PRO A 369 22.15 6.48 7.57
CA PRO A 369 21.13 6.52 8.61
C PRO A 369 21.39 7.59 9.69
N GLN A 370 22.64 8.05 9.87
CA GLN A 370 22.94 9.11 10.84
C GLN A 370 22.27 10.44 10.52
N ASP A 371 22.00 10.74 9.24
CA ASP A 371 21.29 11.96 8.86
C ASP A 371 19.83 11.93 9.34
N ILE A 372 19.20 10.75 9.34
CA ILE A 372 17.86 10.57 9.93
C ILE A 372 17.90 10.78 11.45
N TYR A 373 18.92 10.26 12.14
CA TYR A 373 19.04 10.40 13.59
C TYR A 373 19.34 11.82 14.05
N LYS A 374 20.17 12.57 13.30
CA LYS A 374 20.45 13.99 13.59
C LYS A 374 19.18 14.83 13.49
N ASN A 375 18.43 14.71 12.39
CA ASN A 375 17.17 15.44 12.21
C ASN A 375 16.15 15.11 13.32
N ARG A 376 16.10 13.86 13.79
CA ARG A 376 15.23 13.48 14.92
C ARG A 376 15.60 14.18 16.24
N ARG A 377 16.88 14.48 16.46
CA ARG A 377 17.33 15.20 17.66
C ARG A 377 16.97 16.68 17.58
N GLU A 378 17.01 17.26 16.39
CA GLU A 378 16.63 18.66 16.17
C GLU A 378 15.12 18.86 16.30
N SER A 379 14.30 18.00 15.70
CA SER A 379 12.84 18.10 15.82
C SER A 379 12.31 17.93 17.25
N LYS A 380 13.05 17.25 18.12
CA LYS A 380 12.75 17.13 19.56
C LYS A 380 13.18 18.35 20.39
N ARG A 381 13.98 19.26 19.85
CA ARG A 381 14.37 20.51 20.53
C ARG A 381 13.37 21.63 20.27
N ASP A 382 12.65 21.56 19.15
CA ASP A 382 11.67 22.57 18.73
C ASP A 382 10.23 22.29 19.23
N HIS A 383 10.04 21.24 20.03
CA HIS A 383 8.81 20.88 20.75
C HIS A 383 9.14 20.65 22.21
#